data_AF-A0A8H3CFM3-F1
#
_entry.id   AF-A0A8H3CFM3-F1
#
_cell.length_a   1.000
_cell.length_b   1.000
_cell.length_c   1.000
_cell.angle_alpha   90.00
_cell.angle_beta   90.00
_cell.angle_gamma   90.00
#
_symmetry.space_group_name_H-M   'P 1'
#
loop_
_entity.id
_entity.type
_entity.pdbx_description
1 polymer ?
#
loop_
_entity_poly.entity_id
_entity_poly.type
_entity_poly.pdbx_seq_one_letter_code
_entity_poly.pdbx_strand_id
1 'polypeptide(L)'
;PKLWPGLAEALAEAEAGNPQHLYDREYGSFEVLKPSNGNENVFNRYMERQMLPVTISAIMCSDSEKPAPKSLDQYAQYIREMDKLSPIADVWAMLTGFCATWKIRPGQRYDGPWSVEEGLKKTRFPILYASLDADPVTPLAAAQKMAKSFGNQSAALLVQEGFGHCTVAHPSICTVKAIREYFLEGKVPAPGTVCKPEPGYLFPGNETRSVAGLSLEDQKLWEAVKGLGDMSAQFGHV
;
A
#
# COMPACT_ATOMS: atom_id res chain seq x y z
N PRO A 1 3.59 11.91 2.96
CA PRO A 1 3.06 11.50 1.65
C PRO A 1 3.26 12.58 0.58
N LYS A 2 3.83 12.22 -0.58
CA LYS A 2 4.10 13.15 -1.70
C LYS A 2 2.85 13.87 -2.23
N LEU A 3 1.69 13.23 -2.09
CA LEU A 3 0.43 13.71 -2.67
C LEU A 3 -0.33 14.72 -1.79
N TRP A 4 0.12 14.96 -0.56
CA TRP A 4 -0.55 15.84 0.40
C TRP A 4 -0.53 17.32 0.02
N PRO A 5 0.57 17.91 -0.45
CA PRO A 5 0.57 19.31 -0.88
C PRO A 5 -0.48 19.60 -1.95
N GLY A 6 -0.57 18.76 -2.99
CA GLY A 6 -1.59 18.92 -4.03
C GLY A 6 -3.02 18.69 -3.54
N LEU A 7 -3.23 17.83 -2.53
CA LEU A 7 -4.54 17.69 -1.90
C LEU A 7 -4.91 18.94 -1.10
N ALA A 8 -3.97 19.50 -0.34
CA ALA A 8 -4.19 20.71 0.45
C ALA A 8 -4.52 21.91 -0.47
N GLU A 9 -3.82 22.04 -1.59
CA GLU A 9 -4.11 23.04 -2.63
C GLU A 9 -5.52 22.86 -3.21
N ALA A 10 -5.87 21.63 -3.64
CA ALA A 10 -7.19 21.33 -4.17
C ALA A 10 -8.33 21.62 -3.16
N LEU A 11 -8.11 21.32 -1.88
CA LEU A 11 -9.07 21.64 -0.81
C LEU A 11 -9.21 23.15 -0.61
N ALA A 12 -8.10 23.90 -0.57
CA ALA A 12 -8.13 25.35 -0.38
C ALA A 12 -8.83 26.06 -1.57
N GLU A 13 -8.60 25.61 -2.79
CA GLU A 13 -9.31 26.11 -3.98
C GLU A 13 -10.81 25.81 -3.92
N ALA A 14 -11.18 24.59 -3.51
CA ALA A 14 -12.57 24.19 -3.37
C ALA A 14 -13.30 25.04 -2.32
N GLU A 15 -12.66 25.30 -1.17
CA GLU A 15 -13.18 26.20 -0.13
C GLU A 15 -13.31 27.65 -0.63
N ALA A 16 -12.43 28.08 -1.55
CA ALA A 16 -12.50 29.39 -2.21
C ALA A 16 -13.54 29.46 -3.34
N GLY A 17 -14.27 28.37 -3.61
CA GLY A 17 -15.33 28.30 -4.63
C GLY A 17 -14.89 27.74 -5.99
N ASN A 18 -13.66 27.22 -6.11
CA ASN A 18 -13.17 26.54 -7.30
C ASN A 18 -12.90 25.04 -7.03
N PRO A 19 -13.88 24.16 -7.23
CA PRO A 19 -13.70 22.73 -6.97
C PRO A 19 -13.01 21.99 -8.13
N GLN A 20 -12.57 22.67 -9.19
CA GLN A 20 -12.10 22.03 -10.42
C GLN A 20 -10.93 21.07 -10.17
N HIS A 21 -9.93 21.46 -9.40
CA HIS A 21 -8.77 20.61 -9.11
C HIS A 21 -9.17 19.37 -8.28
N LEU A 22 -10.08 19.53 -7.32
CA LEU A 22 -10.61 18.40 -6.54
C LEU A 22 -11.43 17.45 -7.44
N TYR A 23 -12.25 18.00 -8.33
CA TYR A 23 -13.02 17.23 -9.31
C TYR A 23 -12.10 16.48 -10.29
N ASP A 24 -11.10 17.13 -10.86
CA ASP A 24 -10.15 16.51 -11.80
C ASP A 24 -9.31 15.42 -11.12
N ARG A 25 -9.06 15.54 -9.82
CA ARG A 25 -8.36 14.51 -9.06
C ARG A 25 -9.20 13.25 -8.86
N GLU A 26 -10.48 13.41 -8.53
CA GLU A 26 -11.40 12.28 -8.27
C GLU A 26 -11.98 11.68 -9.55
N TYR A 27 -12.21 12.52 -10.57
CA TYR A 27 -12.94 12.15 -11.78
C TYR A 27 -12.19 12.44 -13.08
N GLY A 28 -11.07 13.15 -13.05
CA GLY A 28 -10.29 13.49 -14.25
C GLY A 28 -9.52 12.30 -14.84
N SER A 29 -9.48 11.17 -14.14
CA SER A 29 -9.04 9.87 -14.67
C SER A 29 -10.12 9.27 -15.59
N PHE A 30 -10.37 9.90 -16.73
CA PHE A 30 -11.06 9.22 -17.82
C PHE A 30 -10.04 8.39 -18.60
N GLU A 31 -10.07 7.08 -18.41
CA GLU A 31 -9.26 6.16 -19.21
C GLU A 31 -9.65 6.32 -20.69
N VAL A 32 -8.79 6.97 -21.46
CA VAL A 32 -8.77 6.74 -22.90
C VAL A 32 -8.14 5.37 -23.06
N LEU A 33 -8.98 4.33 -23.12
CA LEU A 33 -8.58 3.01 -23.62
C LEU A 33 -7.97 3.22 -25.00
N LYS A 34 -6.65 3.34 -25.07
CA LYS A 34 -5.91 3.37 -26.33
C LYS A 34 -5.65 1.90 -26.68
N PRO A 35 -6.31 1.36 -27.71
CA PRO A 35 -6.02 -0.01 -28.14
C PRO A 35 -4.52 -0.11 -28.42
N SER A 36 -3.90 -1.14 -27.87
CA SER A 36 -2.51 -1.49 -28.19
C SER A 36 -2.35 -1.69 -29.70
N ASN A 37 -1.15 -1.45 -30.21
CA ASN A 37 -0.88 -1.67 -31.64
C ASN A 37 -1.03 -3.17 -31.94
N GLY A 38 -1.85 -3.52 -32.93
CA GLY A 38 -2.12 -4.90 -33.36
C GLY A 38 -0.90 -5.67 -33.89
N ASN A 39 0.30 -5.08 -33.87
CA ASN A 39 1.57 -5.73 -34.17
C ASN A 39 2.36 -6.19 -32.92
N GLU A 40 1.93 -5.81 -31.70
CA GLU A 40 2.59 -6.25 -30.48
C GLU A 40 2.36 -7.74 -30.21
N ASN A 41 3.12 -8.39 -29.33
CA ASN A 41 2.84 -9.79 -29.00
C ASN A 41 1.51 -9.92 -28.22
N VAL A 42 0.89 -11.11 -28.20
CA VAL A 42 -0.45 -11.29 -27.60
C VAL A 42 -0.50 -10.90 -26.11
N PHE A 43 0.62 -11.02 -25.39
CA PHE A 43 0.71 -10.59 -24.00
C PHE A 43 0.65 -9.06 -23.91
N ASN A 44 1.43 -8.34 -24.71
CA ASN A 44 1.42 -6.88 -24.75
C ASN A 44 0.14 -6.29 -25.36
N ARG A 45 -0.56 -7.03 -26.23
CA ARG A 45 -1.82 -6.57 -26.84
C ARG A 45 -2.96 -6.43 -25.83
N TYR A 46 -3.04 -7.33 -24.85
CA TYR A 46 -4.16 -7.41 -23.90
C TYR A 46 -3.73 -7.21 -22.44
N MET A 47 -2.44 -7.00 -22.17
CA MET A 47 -1.97 -6.54 -20.86
C MET A 47 -2.37 -5.08 -20.70
N GLU A 48 -3.54 -4.87 -20.14
CA GLU A 48 -3.96 -3.57 -19.62
C GLU A 48 -2.91 -3.11 -18.60
N ARG A 49 -2.41 -1.87 -18.75
CA ARG A 49 -1.38 -1.31 -17.85
C ARG A 49 -1.97 -0.71 -16.58
N GLN A 50 -3.29 -0.67 -16.46
CA GLN A 50 -3.99 -0.07 -15.33
C GLN A 50 -4.67 -1.13 -14.46
N MET A 51 -4.83 -0.79 -13.19
CA MET A 51 -5.39 -1.66 -12.16
C MET A 51 -6.91 -1.74 -12.37
N LEU A 52 -7.37 -2.53 -13.36
CA LEU A 52 -8.78 -2.61 -13.68
C LEU A 52 -9.61 -3.13 -12.49
N PRO A 53 -10.79 -2.54 -12.21
CA PRO A 53 -11.70 -3.00 -11.17
C PRO A 53 -12.04 -4.49 -11.26
N VAL A 54 -12.06 -5.04 -12.48
CA VAL A 54 -12.36 -6.46 -12.73
C VAL A 54 -11.27 -7.38 -12.16
N THR A 55 -9.99 -7.10 -12.41
CA THR A 55 -8.88 -7.96 -11.94
C THR A 55 -8.76 -7.91 -10.43
N ILE A 56 -8.84 -6.71 -9.83
CA ILE A 56 -8.83 -6.54 -8.37
C ILE A 56 -9.97 -7.33 -7.74
N SER A 57 -11.21 -7.11 -8.22
CA SER A 57 -12.39 -7.78 -7.68
C SER A 57 -12.27 -9.29 -7.85
N ALA A 58 -11.82 -9.76 -9.02
CA ALA A 58 -11.69 -11.19 -9.27
C ALA A 58 -10.70 -11.87 -8.31
N ILE A 59 -9.52 -11.28 -8.10
CA ILE A 59 -8.50 -11.83 -7.19
C ILE A 59 -8.96 -11.70 -5.74
N MET A 60 -9.26 -10.48 -5.31
CA MET A 60 -9.65 -10.17 -3.92
C MET A 60 -10.85 -11.00 -3.47
N CYS A 61 -11.91 -11.09 -4.28
CA CYS A 61 -13.10 -11.85 -3.92
C CYS A 61 -12.89 -13.36 -3.96
N SER A 62 -11.92 -13.85 -4.74
CA SER A 62 -11.54 -15.26 -4.78
C SER A 62 -10.65 -15.66 -3.61
N ASP A 63 -9.78 -14.74 -3.15
CA ASP A 63 -8.88 -14.95 -2.01
C ASP A 63 -9.54 -14.70 -0.65
N SER A 64 -10.66 -13.97 -0.62
CA SER A 64 -11.40 -13.66 0.60
C SER A 64 -12.09 -14.88 1.20
N GLU A 65 -11.82 -15.15 2.48
CA GLU A 65 -12.43 -16.26 3.23
C GLU A 65 -13.86 -15.94 3.66
N LYS A 66 -14.08 -14.69 4.12
CA LYS A 66 -15.38 -14.26 4.64
C LYS A 66 -16.29 -13.86 3.48
N PRO A 67 -17.51 -14.42 3.40
CA PRO A 67 -18.48 -13.92 2.45
C PRO A 67 -18.86 -12.48 2.82
N ALA A 68 -18.97 -11.63 1.80
CA ALA A 68 -19.54 -10.31 1.93
C ALA A 68 -20.99 -10.37 2.49
N PRO A 69 -21.52 -9.26 3.04
CA PRO A 69 -22.90 -9.19 3.53
C PRO A 69 -23.89 -9.78 2.52
N LYS A 70 -24.81 -10.63 3.00
CA LYS A 70 -25.69 -11.46 2.15
C LYS A 70 -26.97 -10.75 1.73
N SER A 71 -27.26 -9.57 2.30
CA SER A 71 -28.41 -8.73 1.95
C SER A 71 -28.03 -7.25 1.94
N LEU A 72 -28.86 -6.44 1.28
CA LEU A 72 -28.70 -4.99 1.26
C LEU A 72 -28.77 -4.38 2.67
N ASP A 73 -29.65 -4.89 3.54
CA ASP A 73 -29.76 -4.41 4.93
C ASP A 73 -28.48 -4.67 5.73
N GLN A 74 -27.88 -5.85 5.57
CA GLN A 74 -26.61 -6.18 6.21
C GLN A 74 -25.46 -5.31 5.68
N TYR A 75 -25.44 -5.04 4.37
CA TYR A 75 -24.42 -4.18 3.77
C TYR A 75 -24.58 -2.71 4.22
N ALA A 76 -25.81 -2.21 4.25
CA ALA A 76 -26.11 -0.87 4.76
C ALA A 76 -25.75 -0.72 6.24
N GLN A 77 -25.97 -1.76 7.05
CA GLN A 77 -25.51 -1.79 8.43
C GLN A 77 -23.99 -1.77 8.51
N TYR A 78 -23.30 -2.56 7.69
CA TYR A 78 -21.84 -2.58 7.64
C TYR A 78 -21.25 -1.20 7.31
N ILE A 79 -21.80 -0.49 6.31
CA ILE A 79 -21.42 0.89 5.99
C ILE A 79 -21.57 1.80 7.22
N ARG A 80 -22.72 1.74 7.91
CA ARG A 80 -22.96 2.54 9.13
C ARG A 80 -22.03 2.20 10.29
N GLU A 81 -21.58 0.96 10.41
CA GLU A 81 -20.59 0.60 11.44
C GLU A 81 -19.20 1.12 11.08
N MET A 82 -18.84 1.14 9.80
CA MET A 82 -17.57 1.72 9.34
C MET A 82 -17.54 3.23 9.55
N ASP A 83 -18.63 3.94 9.26
CA ASP A 83 -18.75 5.40 9.45
C ASP A 83 -18.47 5.85 10.90
N LYS A 84 -18.73 4.99 11.89
CA LYS A 84 -18.40 5.26 13.31
C LYS A 84 -16.89 5.26 13.60
N LEU A 85 -16.06 4.72 12.70
CA LEU A 85 -14.60 4.60 12.91
C LEU A 85 -13.86 5.88 12.53
N SER A 86 -14.23 6.51 11.40
CA SER A 86 -13.69 7.78 10.95
C SER A 86 -14.57 8.40 9.86
N PRO A 87 -14.45 9.72 9.59
CA PRO A 87 -15.25 10.41 8.57
C PRO A 87 -15.11 9.90 7.13
N ILE A 88 -14.16 9.01 6.87
CA ILE A 88 -13.88 8.44 5.54
C ILE A 88 -13.77 6.91 5.58
N ALA A 89 -14.10 6.26 6.70
CA ALA A 89 -13.92 4.81 6.84
C ALA A 89 -14.92 4.01 6.00
N ASP A 90 -16.10 4.56 5.75
CA ASP A 90 -17.18 3.95 4.98
C ASP A 90 -16.82 3.71 3.51
N VAL A 91 -15.92 4.52 2.92
CA VAL A 91 -15.41 4.31 1.56
C VAL A 91 -14.84 2.90 1.37
N TRP A 92 -14.20 2.35 2.40
CA TRP A 92 -13.59 1.02 2.36
C TRP A 92 -14.62 -0.11 2.30
N ALA A 93 -15.90 0.16 2.61
CA ALA A 93 -16.97 -0.83 2.49
C ALA A 93 -17.15 -1.29 1.04
N MET A 94 -16.81 -0.45 0.06
CA MET A 94 -16.90 -0.78 -1.37
C MET A 94 -16.14 -2.05 -1.74
N LEU A 95 -14.99 -2.31 -1.11
CA LEU A 95 -14.18 -3.50 -1.36
C LEU A 95 -14.94 -4.78 -1.04
N THR A 96 -15.67 -4.78 0.08
CA THR A 96 -16.52 -5.91 0.46
C THR A 96 -17.75 -5.99 -0.45
N GLY A 97 -18.30 -4.84 -0.86
CA GLY A 97 -19.40 -4.74 -1.80
C GLY A 97 -19.15 -5.43 -3.14
N PHE A 98 -17.95 -5.29 -3.72
CA PHE A 98 -17.55 -5.97 -4.96
C PHE A 98 -17.70 -7.50 -4.89
N CYS A 99 -17.57 -8.07 -3.70
CA CYS A 99 -17.62 -9.51 -3.49
C CYS A 99 -19.00 -10.07 -3.15
N ALA A 100 -20.02 -9.22 -2.93
CA ALA A 100 -21.36 -9.64 -2.48
C ALA A 100 -22.03 -10.66 -3.42
N THR A 101 -21.78 -10.56 -4.72
CA THR A 101 -22.34 -11.45 -5.73
C THR A 101 -21.28 -12.37 -6.36
N TRP A 102 -20.05 -12.35 -5.86
CA TRP A 102 -18.95 -13.14 -6.43
C TRP A 102 -19.06 -14.61 -6.04
N LYS A 103 -19.46 -15.45 -6.99
CA LYS A 103 -19.71 -16.89 -6.78
C LYS A 103 -18.54 -17.79 -7.20
N ILE A 104 -17.54 -17.24 -7.86
CA ILE A 104 -16.38 -18.00 -8.35
C ILE A 104 -15.45 -18.27 -7.16
N ARG A 105 -15.04 -19.53 -7.01
CA ARG A 105 -14.09 -19.98 -5.99
C ARG A 105 -12.97 -20.77 -6.65
N PRO A 106 -11.70 -20.45 -6.37
CA PRO A 106 -10.57 -21.14 -6.98
C PRO A 106 -10.47 -22.56 -6.42
N GLY A 107 -10.15 -23.52 -7.29
CA GLY A 107 -9.93 -24.92 -6.87
C GLY A 107 -8.62 -25.14 -6.11
N GLN A 108 -7.70 -24.19 -6.16
CA GLN A 108 -6.37 -24.26 -5.53
C GLN A 108 -6.11 -23.02 -4.67
N ARG A 109 -6.95 -22.81 -3.65
CA ARG A 109 -6.71 -21.79 -2.63
C ARG A 109 -5.79 -22.34 -1.55
N TYR A 110 -4.82 -21.55 -1.10
CA TYR A 110 -4.12 -21.83 0.14
C TYR A 110 -4.94 -21.25 1.30
N ASP A 111 -5.58 -22.11 2.10
CA ASP A 111 -6.38 -21.71 3.26
C ASP A 111 -5.60 -21.78 4.58
N GLY A 112 -4.28 -21.95 4.50
CA GLY A 112 -3.38 -22.08 5.64
C GLY A 112 -2.64 -23.41 5.68
N PRO A 113 -1.92 -23.69 6.77
CA PRO A 113 -1.86 -22.91 8.02
C PRO A 113 -1.17 -21.55 7.89
N TRP A 114 -1.68 -20.52 8.57
CA TRP A 114 -1.12 -19.15 8.50
C TRP A 114 -0.23 -18.81 9.69
N SER A 115 -0.23 -19.64 10.73
CA SER A 115 0.56 -19.46 11.94
C SER A 115 1.32 -20.72 12.33
N VAL A 116 2.43 -20.54 13.07
CA VAL A 116 3.22 -21.66 13.61
C VAL A 116 2.34 -22.53 14.51
N GLU A 117 1.43 -21.93 15.28
CA GLU A 117 0.47 -22.63 16.14
C GLU A 117 -0.47 -23.55 15.34
N GLU A 118 -0.86 -23.13 14.12
CA GLU A 118 -1.69 -23.91 13.20
C GLU A 118 -0.90 -24.94 12.38
N GLY A 119 0.43 -24.98 12.52
CA GLY A 119 1.30 -25.92 11.81
C GLY A 119 2.08 -25.34 10.63
N LEU A 120 2.17 -24.00 10.52
CA LEU A 120 3.06 -23.35 9.56
C LEU A 120 4.50 -23.77 9.82
N LYS A 121 5.17 -24.27 8.79
CA LYS A 121 6.56 -24.73 8.88
C LYS A 121 7.51 -23.54 8.92
N LYS A 122 8.62 -23.71 9.64
CA LYS A 122 9.73 -22.76 9.66
C LYS A 122 10.19 -22.45 8.23
N THR A 123 10.34 -21.16 7.92
CA THR A 123 10.86 -20.74 6.61
C THR A 123 12.36 -21.01 6.51
N ARG A 124 12.86 -21.20 5.28
CA ARG A 124 14.30 -21.41 5.04
C ARG A 124 15.12 -20.16 5.37
N PHE A 125 14.55 -18.98 5.11
CA PHE A 125 15.09 -17.67 5.44
C PHE A 125 14.00 -16.82 6.08
N PRO A 126 14.31 -15.96 7.06
CA PRO A 126 13.30 -15.10 7.66
C PRO A 126 12.66 -14.15 6.63
N ILE A 127 11.35 -13.95 6.72
CA ILE A 127 10.62 -12.94 5.95
C ILE A 127 10.79 -11.59 6.63
N LEU A 128 11.22 -10.58 5.88
CA LEU A 128 11.25 -9.20 6.37
C LEU A 128 9.89 -8.53 6.11
N TYR A 129 9.13 -8.32 7.17
CA TYR A 129 7.97 -7.42 7.15
C TYR A 129 8.45 -5.99 7.36
N ALA A 130 8.04 -5.07 6.50
CA ALA A 130 8.31 -3.64 6.63
C ALA A 130 6.98 -2.89 6.63
N SER A 131 6.76 -2.03 7.63
CA SER A 131 5.48 -1.34 7.81
C SER A 131 5.69 0.07 8.34
N LEU A 132 4.85 1.00 7.87
CA LEU A 132 4.71 2.32 8.48
C LEU A 132 3.85 2.23 9.74
N ASP A 133 4.18 3.01 10.75
CA ASP A 133 3.35 3.11 11.97
C ASP A 133 1.99 3.78 11.72
N ALA A 134 1.90 4.69 10.75
CA ALA A 134 0.65 5.30 10.27
C ALA A 134 0.32 4.94 8.80
N ASP A 135 0.31 3.64 8.48
CA ASP A 135 -0.23 3.12 7.22
C ASP A 135 -1.77 3.01 7.25
N PRO A 136 -2.50 3.75 6.41
CA PRO A 136 -3.96 3.75 6.42
C PRO A 136 -4.60 2.56 5.69
N VAL A 137 -3.82 1.78 4.92
CA VAL A 137 -4.33 0.66 4.10
C VAL A 137 -3.94 -0.69 4.71
N THR A 138 -2.68 -0.83 5.12
CA THR A 138 -2.15 -2.04 5.76
C THR A 138 -1.53 -1.67 7.12
N PRO A 139 -2.35 -1.45 8.16
CA PRO A 139 -1.89 -0.87 9.42
C PRO A 139 -0.84 -1.73 10.11
N LEU A 140 0.03 -1.09 10.91
CA LEU A 140 1.13 -1.76 11.64
C LEU A 140 0.67 -3.01 12.42
N ALA A 141 -0.53 -2.99 13.00
CA ALA A 141 -1.10 -4.14 13.70
C ALA A 141 -1.21 -5.40 12.82
N ALA A 142 -1.48 -5.24 11.51
CA ALA A 142 -1.50 -6.35 10.56
C ALA A 142 -0.10 -6.91 10.32
N ALA A 143 0.91 -6.05 10.14
CA ALA A 143 2.30 -6.47 10.00
C ALA A 143 2.83 -7.18 11.27
N GLN A 144 2.50 -6.65 12.45
CA GLN A 144 2.80 -7.28 13.74
C GLN A 144 2.15 -8.65 13.87
N LYS A 145 0.86 -8.77 13.49
CA LYS A 145 0.15 -10.05 13.49
C LYS A 145 0.86 -11.05 12.59
N MET A 146 1.18 -10.69 11.35
CA MET A 146 1.84 -11.58 10.38
C MET A 146 3.24 -11.99 10.84
N ALA A 147 4.06 -11.05 11.30
CA ALA A 147 5.39 -11.34 11.83
C ALA A 147 5.33 -12.30 13.03
N LYS A 148 4.37 -12.10 13.93
CA LYS A 148 4.13 -13.00 15.07
C LYS A 148 3.69 -14.38 14.60
N SER A 149 2.75 -14.48 13.67
CA SER A 149 2.22 -15.75 13.15
C SER A 149 3.30 -16.61 12.49
N PHE A 150 4.26 -16.01 11.79
CA PHE A 150 5.40 -16.74 11.22
C PHE A 150 6.44 -17.16 12.28
N GLY A 151 6.45 -16.48 13.43
CA GLY A 151 7.36 -16.72 14.54
C GLY A 151 8.75 -16.08 14.35
N ASN A 152 9.41 -15.79 15.48
CA ASN A 152 10.67 -15.03 15.53
C ASN A 152 11.85 -15.66 14.78
N GLN A 153 11.77 -16.95 14.44
CA GLN A 153 12.81 -17.63 13.64
C GLN A 153 12.56 -17.56 12.13
N SER A 154 11.34 -17.23 11.71
CA SER A 154 10.92 -17.22 10.31
C SER A 154 10.52 -15.82 9.82
N ALA A 155 10.47 -14.83 10.71
CA ALA A 155 10.09 -13.47 10.37
C ALA A 155 10.80 -12.43 11.25
N ALA A 156 11.02 -11.27 10.66
CA ALA A 156 11.46 -10.05 11.33
C ALA A 156 10.55 -8.89 10.92
N LEU A 157 10.37 -7.91 11.81
CA LEU A 157 9.58 -6.71 11.56
C LEU A 157 10.46 -5.48 11.67
N LEU A 158 10.46 -4.68 10.60
CA LEU A 158 11.00 -3.34 10.56
C LEU A 158 9.84 -2.33 10.59
N VAL A 159 9.86 -1.45 11.59
CA VAL A 159 8.89 -0.36 11.68
C VAL A 159 9.55 0.92 11.17
N GLN A 160 8.85 1.65 10.32
CA GLN A 160 9.23 2.99 9.90
C GLN A 160 8.21 3.99 10.46
N GLU A 161 8.68 5.02 11.15
CA GLU A 161 7.83 6.15 11.52
C GLU A 161 7.44 6.91 10.24
N GLY A 162 6.16 7.22 10.08
CA GLY A 162 5.69 8.03 8.96
C GLY A 162 4.28 7.72 8.50
N PHE A 163 3.86 8.45 7.47
CA PHE A 163 2.48 8.45 7.01
C PHE A 163 2.38 7.95 5.57
N GLY A 164 1.24 7.34 5.24
CA GLY A 164 0.91 6.88 3.89
C GLY A 164 1.04 5.38 3.74
N HIS A 165 0.80 4.88 2.54
CA HIS A 165 0.77 3.44 2.29
C HIS A 165 2.11 2.90 1.80
N CYS A 166 2.60 1.83 2.41
CA CYS A 166 3.94 1.26 2.22
C CYS A 166 5.09 2.20 2.63
N THR A 167 6.27 1.64 2.90
CA THR A 167 7.45 2.40 3.39
C THR A 167 7.97 3.46 2.42
N VAL A 168 7.62 3.38 1.13
CA VAL A 168 8.00 4.37 0.10
C VAL A 168 7.20 5.68 0.19
N ALA A 169 6.04 5.70 0.85
CA ALA A 169 5.20 6.90 0.94
C ALA A 169 5.82 8.03 1.79
N HIS A 170 6.66 7.64 2.76
CA HIS A 170 7.43 8.55 3.60
C HIS A 170 8.87 8.02 3.76
N PRO A 171 9.74 8.24 2.75
CA PRO A 171 11.04 7.60 2.65
C PRO A 171 11.97 7.83 3.86
N SER A 172 12.76 6.80 4.17
CA SER A 172 13.80 6.78 5.19
C SER A 172 15.04 6.07 4.64
N ILE A 173 16.22 6.68 4.75
CA ILE A 173 17.47 6.01 4.36
C ILE A 173 17.76 4.81 5.28
N CYS A 174 17.41 4.91 6.56
CA CYS A 174 17.52 3.80 7.52
C CYS A 174 16.75 2.57 7.03
N THR A 175 15.49 2.74 6.60
CA THR A 175 14.66 1.63 6.12
C THR A 175 15.20 1.03 4.83
N VAL A 176 15.57 1.88 3.87
CA VAL A 176 16.06 1.42 2.56
C VAL A 176 17.37 0.66 2.70
N LYS A 177 18.26 1.06 3.62
CA LYS A 177 19.47 0.31 3.95
C LYS A 177 19.17 -1.06 4.54
N ALA A 178 18.26 -1.15 5.50
CA ALA A 178 17.86 -2.43 6.09
C ALA A 178 17.26 -3.39 5.04
N ILE A 179 16.41 -2.88 4.15
CA ILE A 179 15.84 -3.65 3.03
C ILE A 179 16.95 -4.11 2.07
N ARG A 180 17.89 -3.23 1.73
CA ARG A 180 19.03 -3.57 0.87
C ARG A 180 19.91 -4.65 1.48
N GLU A 181 20.26 -4.54 2.76
CA GLU A 181 21.05 -5.55 3.48
C GLU A 181 20.33 -6.90 3.54
N TYR A 182 19.00 -6.88 3.69
CA TYR A 182 18.19 -8.09 3.62
C TYR A 182 18.32 -8.81 2.26
N PHE A 183 18.19 -8.07 1.16
CA PHE A 183 18.30 -8.68 -0.18
C PHE A 183 19.73 -9.08 -0.57
N LEU A 184 20.74 -8.31 -0.16
CA LEU A 184 22.14 -8.58 -0.54
C LEU A 184 22.81 -9.61 0.37
N GLU A 185 22.49 -9.60 1.66
CA GLU A 185 23.24 -10.34 2.67
C GLU A 185 22.35 -11.31 3.48
N GLY A 186 21.02 -11.27 3.30
CA GLY A 186 20.08 -12.05 4.11
C GLY A 186 19.98 -11.58 5.55
N LYS A 187 20.50 -10.38 5.85
CA LYS A 187 20.48 -9.80 7.21
C LYS A 187 19.11 -9.23 7.52
N VAL A 188 18.58 -9.57 8.68
CA VAL A 188 17.35 -8.98 9.22
C VAL A 188 17.66 -8.03 10.36
N PRO A 189 16.87 -6.95 10.53
CA PRO A 189 17.04 -6.01 11.63
C PRO A 189 16.77 -6.67 12.99
N ALA A 190 17.35 -6.11 14.04
CA ALA A 190 17.10 -6.56 15.40
C ALA A 190 15.61 -6.36 15.77
N PRO A 191 15.05 -7.22 16.66
CA PRO A 191 13.69 -7.03 17.14
C PRO A 191 13.47 -5.62 17.74
N GLY A 192 12.39 -4.95 17.33
CA GLY A 192 12.08 -3.60 17.79
C GLY A 192 12.84 -2.48 17.07
N THR A 193 13.51 -2.77 15.94
CA THR A 193 14.12 -1.73 15.10
C THR A 193 13.05 -0.78 14.56
N VAL A 194 13.26 0.51 14.82
CA VAL A 194 12.44 1.62 14.31
C VAL A 194 13.31 2.56 13.51
N CYS A 195 12.93 2.84 12.27
CA CYS A 195 13.57 3.82 11.41
C CYS A 195 12.73 5.10 11.33
N LYS A 196 13.40 6.26 11.35
CA LYS A 196 12.75 7.57 11.21
C LYS A 196 12.78 8.05 9.76
N PRO A 197 11.76 8.81 9.31
CA PRO A 197 11.77 9.37 7.97
C PRO A 197 12.81 10.49 7.87
N GLU A 198 13.23 10.83 6.65
CA GLU A 198 14.16 11.93 6.46
C GLU A 198 13.51 13.29 6.83
N PRO A 199 14.21 14.16 7.58
CA PRO A 199 13.67 15.46 7.99
C PRO A 199 13.28 16.35 6.81
N GLY A 200 12.15 17.03 6.93
CA GLY A 200 11.69 17.99 5.92
C GLY A 200 11.06 17.39 4.68
N TYR A 201 10.87 16.07 4.62
CA TYR A 201 10.22 15.43 3.48
C TYR A 201 8.75 15.86 3.31
N LEU A 202 8.03 16.00 4.42
CA LEU A 202 6.63 16.45 4.43
C LEU A 202 6.49 17.96 4.53
N PHE A 203 7.25 18.56 5.45
CA PHE A 203 7.20 19.99 5.75
C PHE A 203 8.63 20.52 5.67
N PRO A 204 9.07 21.02 4.50
CA PRO A 204 10.39 21.60 4.34
C PRO A 204 10.58 22.79 5.30
N GLY A 205 11.77 22.90 5.91
CA GLY A 205 12.09 23.92 6.90
C GLY A 205 13.59 23.94 7.22
N ASN A 206 13.98 24.63 8.29
CA ASN A 206 15.40 24.82 8.64
C ASN A 206 16.15 23.51 8.97
N GLU A 207 15.44 22.47 9.40
CA GLU A 207 16.00 21.14 9.69
C GLU A 207 16.03 20.21 8.47
N THR A 208 15.58 20.66 7.29
CA THR A 208 15.60 19.86 6.07
C THR A 208 17.04 19.53 5.71
N ARG A 209 17.38 18.24 5.74
CA ARG A 209 18.68 17.77 5.29
C ARG A 209 18.72 17.80 3.79
N SER A 210 19.68 18.55 3.25
CA SER A 210 19.99 18.46 1.82
C SER A 210 20.51 17.07 1.49
N VAL A 211 19.97 16.47 0.45
CA VAL A 211 20.45 15.21 -0.14
C VAL A 211 21.94 15.31 -0.48
N ALA A 212 22.43 16.49 -0.83
CA ALA A 212 23.85 16.73 -1.11
C ALA A 212 24.77 16.52 0.10
N GLY A 213 24.22 16.53 1.32
CA GLY A 213 24.96 16.24 2.55
C GLY A 213 25.12 14.74 2.86
N LEU A 214 24.46 13.86 2.09
CA LEU A 214 24.57 12.41 2.23
C LEU A 214 25.79 11.86 1.47
N SER A 215 26.21 10.64 1.80
CA SER A 215 27.22 9.92 1.01
C SER A 215 26.73 9.68 -0.42
N LEU A 216 27.64 9.52 -1.39
CA LEU A 216 27.24 9.25 -2.78
C LEU A 216 26.34 8.01 -2.91
N GLU A 217 26.58 7.01 -2.07
CA GLU A 217 25.76 5.81 -2.00
C GLU A 217 24.36 6.09 -1.47
N ASP A 218 24.26 6.87 -0.39
CA ASP A 218 22.98 7.25 0.21
C ASP A 218 22.18 8.19 -0.70
N GLN A 219 22.85 9.05 -1.46
CA GLN A 219 22.21 9.86 -2.51
C GLN A 219 21.58 8.97 -3.60
N LYS A 220 22.28 7.93 -4.05
CA LYS A 220 21.73 6.98 -5.02
C LYS A 220 20.55 6.20 -4.46
N LEU A 221 20.62 5.77 -3.19
CA LEU A 221 19.50 5.12 -2.51
C LEU A 221 18.29 6.06 -2.37
N TRP A 222 18.54 7.33 -2.04
CA TRP A 222 17.52 8.36 -1.94
C TRP A 222 16.76 8.55 -3.25
N GLU A 223 17.48 8.70 -4.37
CA GLU A 223 16.84 8.85 -5.67
C GLU A 223 16.09 7.59 -6.09
N ALA A 224 16.61 6.40 -5.79
CA ALA A 224 15.91 5.15 -6.04
C ALA A 224 14.59 5.03 -5.26
N VAL A 225 14.59 5.33 -3.96
CA VAL A 225 13.36 5.26 -3.15
C VAL A 225 12.35 6.31 -3.55
N LYS A 226 12.80 7.52 -3.92
CA LYS A 226 11.91 8.54 -4.48
C LYS A 226 11.26 8.06 -5.77
N GLY A 227 12.04 7.48 -6.69
CA GLY A 227 11.53 6.94 -7.95
C GLY A 227 10.51 5.82 -7.75
N LEU A 228 10.74 4.92 -6.78
CA LEU A 228 9.75 3.89 -6.40
C LEU A 228 8.47 4.51 -5.86
N GLY A 229 8.57 5.57 -5.04
CA GLY A 229 7.42 6.33 -4.57
C GLY A 229 6.64 7.01 -5.70
N ASP A 230 7.31 7.47 -6.76
CA ASP A 230 6.66 8.09 -7.92
C ASP A 230 5.91 7.06 -8.78
N MET A 231 6.47 5.86 -8.95
CA MET A 231 5.74 4.75 -9.57
C MET A 231 4.50 4.37 -8.76
N SER A 232 4.62 4.28 -7.43
CA SER A 232 3.47 3.99 -6.56
C SER A 232 2.38 5.06 -6.64
N ALA A 233 2.74 6.33 -6.82
CA ALA A 233 1.78 7.42 -7.02
C ALA A 233 1.06 7.33 -8.37
N GLN A 234 1.74 6.87 -9.44
CA GLN A 234 1.11 6.61 -10.74
C GLN A 234 0.07 5.48 -10.68
N PHE A 235 0.22 4.50 -9.78
CA PHE A 235 -0.79 3.47 -9.51
C PHE A 235 -1.87 3.91 -8.52
N GLY A 236 -1.68 5.05 -7.84
CA GLY A 236 -2.65 5.64 -6.90
C GLY A 236 -3.53 6.74 -7.53
N HIS A 237 -3.23 7.14 -8.77
CA HIS A 237 -4.14 7.89 -9.62
C HIS A 237 -4.95 6.88 -10.46
N VAL A 238 -5.90 6.22 -9.80
CA VAL A 238 -6.91 5.35 -10.41
C VAL A 238 -8.25 5.82 -9.91
#